data_AF-A0A9E4ZR40-F1
#
_entry.id   AF-A0A9E4ZR40-F1
#
_cell.length_a   1.000
_cell.length_b   1.000
_cell.length_c   1.000
_cell.angle_alpha   90.00
_cell.angle_beta   90.00
_cell.angle_gamma   90.00
#
_symmetry.space_group_name_H-M   'P 1'
#
loop_
_entity.id
_entity.type
_entity.pdbx_description
1 polymer ?
#
loop_
_entity_poly.entity_id
_entity_poly.type
_entity_poly.pdbx_seq_one_letter_code
_entity_poly.pdbx_strand_id
1 'polypeptide(L)'
;MSKIVLKNDGNIYSDSSLIGKVERSRDTIVISGQYNLKIKREGRGGYKVYENNVEVGSMDNKYTLTFYGSTYQIGLPQARSFISGLSNEIIIYQGSYPNSIAVASLKRTNDGLEVDIDTSYINVDPTLVYLAIFSPFVNTRARPYMQRGRMMGRRMFYLRLIWLLFFLVILVSALPYLTYPYNIIDIAVVALMVFLFFLPYILRRRMEKRY
;
A
#
# COMPACT_ATOMS: atom_id res chain seq x y z
N MET A 1 7.68 12.03 -27.65
CA MET A 1 7.81 11.68 -26.22
C MET A 1 8.67 12.73 -25.56
N SER A 2 8.10 13.46 -24.60
CA SER A 2 8.84 14.41 -23.75
C SER A 2 9.15 13.72 -22.43
N LYS A 3 10.36 13.95 -21.91
CA LYS A 3 10.86 13.29 -20.72
C LYS A 3 11.14 14.32 -19.63
N ILE A 4 10.50 14.12 -18.49
CA ILE A 4 10.67 14.98 -17.30
C ILE A 4 11.34 14.17 -16.20
N VAL A 5 12.42 14.70 -15.62
CA VAL A 5 13.19 14.03 -14.57
C VAL A 5 13.22 14.92 -13.34
N LEU A 6 12.75 14.39 -12.21
CA LEU A 6 12.94 14.97 -10.90
C LEU A 6 14.10 14.27 -10.20
N LYS A 7 15.15 15.03 -9.89
CA LYS A 7 16.30 14.52 -9.15
C LYS A 7 16.08 14.55 -7.64
N ASN A 8 16.92 13.80 -6.92
CA ASN A 8 16.88 13.71 -5.45
C ASN A 8 17.09 15.05 -4.72
N ASP A 9 17.74 16.01 -5.36
CA ASP A 9 17.92 17.39 -4.88
C ASP A 9 16.64 18.25 -4.98
N GLY A 10 15.58 17.71 -5.60
CA GLY A 10 14.31 18.39 -5.82
C GLY A 10 14.23 19.14 -7.14
N ASN A 11 15.28 19.18 -7.95
CA ASN A 11 15.28 19.88 -9.23
C ASN A 11 14.58 19.06 -10.32
N ILE A 12 13.75 19.74 -11.12
CA ILE A 12 13.01 19.17 -12.24
C ILE A 12 13.67 19.59 -13.56
N TYR A 13 13.97 18.63 -14.40
CA TYR A 13 14.56 18.83 -15.72
C TYR A 13 13.62 18.32 -16.82
N SER A 14 13.53 19.05 -17.93
CA SER A 14 12.96 18.57 -19.20
C SER A 14 14.07 18.59 -20.24
N ASP A 15 14.35 17.44 -20.88
CA ASP A 15 15.38 17.33 -21.93
C ASP A 15 16.73 17.99 -21.55
N SER A 16 17.16 17.81 -20.29
CA SER A 16 18.37 18.38 -19.66
C SER A 16 18.31 19.87 -19.28
N SER A 17 17.21 20.57 -19.56
CA SER A 17 16.99 21.95 -19.13
C SER A 17 16.27 21.99 -17.78
N LEU A 18 16.76 22.81 -16.84
CA LEU A 18 16.09 23.00 -15.55
C LEU A 18 14.78 23.77 -15.76
N ILE A 19 13.65 23.14 -15.44
CA ILE A 19 12.31 23.73 -15.58
C ILE A 19 11.68 24.12 -14.24
N GLY A 20 12.19 23.60 -13.12
CA GLY A 20 11.71 23.99 -11.81
C GLY A 20 12.32 23.23 -10.66
N LYS A 21 11.77 23.45 -9.47
CA LYS A 21 12.21 22.83 -8.21
C LYS A 21 11.01 22.50 -7.34
N VAL A 22 11.07 21.34 -6.69
CA VAL A 22 10.09 20.86 -5.71
C VAL A 22 10.61 21.10 -4.31
N GLU A 23 9.88 21.89 -3.54
CA GLU A 23 10.14 22.13 -2.13
C GLU A 23 9.00 21.57 -1.28
N ARG A 24 9.35 20.90 -0.18
CA ARG A 24 8.37 20.28 0.71
C ARG A 24 8.42 20.88 2.10
N SER A 25 7.23 21.20 2.59
CA SER A 25 6.95 21.41 4.00
C SER A 25 5.95 20.37 4.49
N ARG A 26 5.65 20.36 5.78
CA ARG A 26 4.82 19.34 6.45
C ARG A 26 3.47 19.11 5.76
N ASP A 27 2.81 20.19 5.36
CA ASP A 27 1.44 20.16 4.82
C ASP A 27 1.34 20.76 3.40
N THR A 28 2.47 21.18 2.81
CA THR A 28 2.49 21.84 1.51
C THR A 28 3.69 21.41 0.68
N ILE A 29 3.46 21.18 -0.60
CA ILE A 29 4.49 20.94 -1.62
C ILE A 29 4.40 22.10 -2.60
N VAL A 30 5.52 22.75 -2.89
CA VAL A 30 5.59 23.88 -3.82
C VAL A 30 6.48 23.48 -4.98
N ILE A 31 6.00 23.69 -6.19
CA ILE A 31 6.76 23.55 -7.42
C ILE A 31 6.95 24.97 -7.96
N SER A 32 8.20 25.42 -8.00
CA SER A 32 8.58 26.76 -8.48
C SER A 32 9.46 26.66 -9.73
N GLY A 33 9.49 27.72 -10.56
CA GLY A 33 10.24 27.76 -11.82
C GLY A 33 9.35 28.18 -12.98
N GLN A 34 9.34 27.38 -14.05
CA GLN A 34 8.43 27.56 -15.18
C GLN A 34 6.96 27.30 -14.79
N TYR A 35 6.74 26.45 -13.79
CA TYR A 35 5.44 26.14 -13.22
C TYR A 35 5.37 26.72 -11.80
N ASN A 36 4.20 27.25 -11.43
CA ASN A 36 3.95 27.79 -10.09
C ASN A 36 2.77 27.06 -9.44
N LEU A 37 3.05 25.84 -8.98
CA LEU A 37 2.04 24.95 -8.39
C LEU A 37 2.26 24.83 -6.88
N LYS A 38 1.18 24.87 -6.12
CA LYS A 38 1.16 24.65 -4.69
C LYS A 38 0.16 23.55 -4.36
N ILE A 39 0.65 22.45 -3.83
CA ILE A 39 -0.14 21.29 -3.44
C ILE A 39 -0.27 21.29 -1.92
N LYS A 40 -1.47 21.54 -1.40
CA LYS A 40 -1.75 21.58 0.04
C LYS A 40 -2.44 20.29 0.47
N ARG A 41 -1.95 19.66 1.53
CA ARG A 41 -2.56 18.47 2.11
C ARG A 41 -3.88 18.80 2.80
N GLU A 42 -4.89 17.97 2.59
CA GLU A 42 -6.22 18.11 3.20
C GLU A 42 -6.59 16.81 3.93
N GLY A 43 -6.82 16.91 5.25
CA GLY A 43 -7.34 15.83 6.09
C GLY A 43 -6.55 14.50 5.99
N ARG A 44 -7.29 13.38 5.95
CA ARG A 44 -6.77 12.00 6.00
C ARG A 44 -6.21 11.48 4.67
N GLY A 45 -5.57 12.36 3.88
CA GLY A 45 -4.81 11.96 2.68
C GLY A 45 -5.32 12.48 1.34
N GLY A 46 -6.12 13.55 1.34
CA GLY A 46 -6.41 14.31 0.13
C GLY A 46 -5.40 15.44 -0.08
N TYR A 47 -5.42 16.05 -1.27
CA TYR A 47 -4.65 17.23 -1.61
C TYR A 47 -5.48 18.22 -2.40
N LYS A 48 -5.26 19.52 -2.20
CA LYS A 48 -5.73 20.58 -3.09
C LYS A 48 -4.57 21.14 -3.88
N VAL A 49 -4.80 21.39 -5.16
CA VAL A 49 -3.78 21.91 -6.08
C VAL A 49 -4.15 23.33 -6.45
N TYR A 50 -3.22 24.23 -6.22
CA TYR A 50 -3.33 25.64 -6.55
C TYR A 50 -2.30 26.00 -7.61
N GLU A 51 -2.70 26.78 -8.60
CA GLU A 51 -1.80 27.41 -9.56
C GLU A 51 -1.93 28.92 -9.42
N ASN A 52 -0.82 29.63 -9.20
CA ASN A 52 -0.85 31.07 -8.94
C ASN A 52 -1.85 31.47 -7.83
N ASN A 53 -1.95 30.65 -6.78
CA ASN A 53 -2.89 30.76 -5.64
C ASN A 53 -4.39 30.57 -5.97
N VAL A 54 -4.74 30.17 -7.19
CA VAL A 54 -6.11 29.80 -7.57
C VAL A 54 -6.25 28.28 -7.50
N GLU A 55 -7.35 27.77 -6.93
CA GLU A 55 -7.61 26.33 -6.90
C GLU A 55 -7.92 25.81 -8.31
N VAL A 56 -7.09 24.90 -8.81
CA VAL A 56 -7.18 24.34 -10.16
C VAL A 56 -7.51 22.85 -10.15
N GLY A 57 -7.38 22.21 -8.98
CA GLY A 57 -7.69 20.80 -8.85
C GLY A 57 -7.65 20.27 -7.42
N SER A 58 -8.10 19.03 -7.27
CA SER A 58 -8.04 18.29 -6.01
C SER A 58 -7.76 16.82 -6.26
N MET A 59 -7.05 16.21 -5.32
CA MET A 59 -6.74 14.79 -5.32
C MET A 59 -7.38 14.12 -4.11
N ASP A 60 -8.11 13.03 -4.36
CA ASP A 60 -8.72 12.23 -3.29
C ASP A 60 -7.70 11.26 -2.63
N ASN A 61 -8.17 10.54 -1.62
CA ASN A 61 -7.38 9.54 -0.91
C ASN A 61 -7.10 8.24 -1.72
N LYS A 62 -7.65 8.13 -2.93
CA LYS A 62 -7.41 7.03 -3.87
C LYS A 62 -6.45 7.43 -4.99
N TYR A 63 -5.83 8.61 -4.90
CA TYR A 63 -4.94 9.17 -5.91
C TYR A 63 -5.64 9.51 -7.23
N THR A 64 -6.95 9.81 -7.17
CA THR A 64 -7.72 10.38 -8.28
C THR A 64 -7.57 11.89 -8.23
N LEU A 65 -6.97 12.49 -9.25
CA LEU A 65 -6.78 13.93 -9.41
C LEU A 65 -7.82 14.49 -10.38
N THR A 66 -8.63 15.42 -9.92
CA THR A 66 -9.44 16.28 -10.80
C THR A 66 -8.67 17.57 -11.02
N PHE A 67 -8.30 17.89 -12.26
CA PHE A 67 -7.50 19.06 -12.63
C PHE A 67 -8.11 19.75 -13.85
N TYR A 68 -8.48 21.03 -13.74
CA TYR A 68 -9.22 21.78 -14.77
C TYR A 68 -10.43 21.02 -15.34
N GLY A 69 -11.19 20.33 -14.48
CA GLY A 69 -12.38 19.56 -14.87
C GLY A 69 -12.09 18.19 -15.52
N SER A 70 -10.82 17.86 -15.79
CA SER A 70 -10.41 16.53 -16.26
C SER A 70 -10.01 15.63 -15.10
N THR A 71 -10.34 14.34 -15.19
CA THR A 71 -9.96 13.34 -14.19
C THR A 71 -8.74 12.55 -14.63
N TYR A 72 -7.77 12.45 -13.74
CA TYR A 72 -6.58 11.62 -13.85
C TYR A 72 -6.55 10.65 -12.67
N GLN A 73 -6.11 9.42 -12.90
CA GLN A 73 -6.14 8.38 -11.87
C GLN A 73 -4.95 7.43 -12.00
N ILE A 74 -4.55 6.90 -10.84
CA ILE A 74 -3.61 5.79 -10.74
C ILE A 74 -4.33 4.62 -10.08
N GLY A 75 -4.08 3.40 -10.53
CA GLY A 75 -4.61 2.22 -9.87
C GLY A 75 -4.13 2.14 -8.41
N LEU A 76 -5.05 2.06 -7.45
CA LEU A 76 -4.70 1.96 -6.03
C LEU A 76 -3.72 0.79 -5.71
N PRO A 77 -3.85 -0.41 -6.32
CA PRO A 77 -2.86 -1.47 -6.15
C PRO A 77 -1.48 -1.05 -6.65
N GLN A 78 -1.41 -0.35 -7.78
CA GLN A 78 -0.17 0.14 -8.39
C GLN A 78 0.50 1.19 -7.51
N ALA A 79 -0.24 2.18 -7.01
CA ALA A 79 0.27 3.19 -6.10
C ALA A 79 0.87 2.56 -4.82
N ARG A 80 0.19 1.55 -4.25
CA ARG A 80 0.69 0.81 -3.08
C ARG A 80 1.95 0.00 -3.39
N SER A 81 1.97 -0.71 -4.52
CA SER A 81 3.15 -1.45 -4.98
C SER A 81 4.33 -0.53 -5.22
N PHE A 82 4.09 0.66 -5.78
CA PHE A 82 5.10 1.68 -5.92
C PHE A 82 5.59 2.15 -4.55
N ILE A 83 4.73 2.69 -3.68
CA ILE A 83 5.12 3.21 -2.35
C ILE A 83 5.92 2.19 -1.52
N SER A 84 5.57 0.90 -1.62
CA SER A 84 6.26 -0.18 -0.90
C SER A 84 7.58 -0.64 -1.51
N GLY A 85 7.90 -0.18 -2.73
CA GLY A 85 9.08 -0.57 -3.50
C GLY A 85 8.93 -1.89 -4.25
N LEU A 86 7.73 -2.47 -4.36
CA LEU A 86 7.47 -3.70 -5.13
C LEU A 86 7.42 -3.47 -6.64
N SER A 87 6.95 -2.29 -7.07
CA SER A 87 6.96 -1.85 -8.46
C SER A 87 7.78 -0.59 -8.59
N ASN A 88 8.55 -0.44 -9.67
CA ASN A 88 9.29 0.78 -9.98
C ASN A 88 8.52 1.74 -10.90
N GLU A 89 7.31 1.38 -11.31
CA GLU A 89 6.54 2.12 -12.29
C GLU A 89 5.09 2.32 -11.86
N ILE A 90 4.58 3.52 -12.15
CA ILE A 90 3.19 3.94 -12.04
C ILE A 90 2.73 4.40 -13.44
N ILE A 91 1.52 4.03 -13.84
CA ILE A 91 0.88 4.51 -15.05
C ILE A 91 -0.25 5.44 -14.62
N ILE A 92 -0.28 6.63 -15.23
CA ILE A 92 -1.31 7.63 -15.02
C ILE A 92 -2.30 7.51 -16.17
N TYR A 93 -3.57 7.37 -15.83
CA TYR A 93 -4.65 7.29 -16.79
C TYR A 93 -5.52 8.54 -16.73
N GLN A 94 -5.94 9.04 -17.90
CA GLN A 94 -6.95 10.09 -18.01
C GLN A 94 -8.33 9.46 -18.29
N GLY A 95 -9.36 10.01 -17.65
CA GLY A 95 -10.74 9.53 -17.77
C GLY A 95 -11.10 8.43 -16.77
N SER A 96 -12.37 8.05 -16.77
CA SER A 96 -12.93 7.03 -15.88
C SER A 96 -12.86 5.64 -16.49
N TYR A 97 -12.57 4.63 -15.66
CA TYR A 97 -12.60 3.23 -16.07
C TYR A 97 -14.01 2.85 -16.59
N PRO A 98 -14.17 2.06 -17.67
CA PRO A 98 -13.14 1.33 -18.44
C PRO A 98 -12.49 2.11 -19.59
N ASN A 99 -12.99 3.30 -19.94
CA ASN A 99 -12.50 4.09 -21.09
C ASN A 99 -11.31 4.98 -20.73
N SER A 100 -10.47 4.54 -19.78
CA SER A 100 -9.34 5.32 -19.30
C SER A 100 -8.14 5.13 -20.22
N ILE A 101 -7.50 6.22 -20.63
CA ILE A 101 -6.36 6.18 -21.55
C ILE A 101 -5.07 6.46 -20.78
N ALA A 102 -4.02 5.68 -21.01
CA ALA A 102 -2.72 5.93 -20.41
C ALA A 102 -2.10 7.20 -21.02
N VAL A 103 -1.77 8.18 -20.18
CA VAL A 103 -1.23 9.48 -20.63
C VAL A 103 0.23 9.70 -20.25
N ALA A 104 0.68 9.06 -19.16
CA ALA A 104 2.05 9.16 -18.70
C ALA A 104 2.44 7.93 -17.87
N SER A 105 3.74 7.65 -17.81
CA SER A 105 4.32 6.68 -16.89
C SER A 105 5.36 7.35 -16.02
N LEU A 106 5.33 7.06 -14.72
CA LEU A 106 6.27 7.55 -13.72
C LEU A 106 7.12 6.38 -13.25
N LYS A 107 8.43 6.48 -13.43
CA LYS A 107 9.42 5.43 -13.17
C LYS A 107 10.45 5.91 -12.15
N ARG A 108 10.90 4.99 -11.30
CA ARG A 108 12.08 5.22 -10.46
C ARG A 108 13.35 5.11 -11.28
N THR A 109 14.26 6.02 -11.04
CA THR A 109 15.63 5.96 -11.52
C THR A 109 16.59 5.97 -10.34
N ASN A 110 17.88 5.72 -10.59
CA ASN A 110 18.89 5.72 -9.54
C ASN A 110 19.04 7.09 -8.86
N ASP A 111 18.67 8.17 -9.55
CA ASP A 111 18.89 9.55 -9.10
C ASP A 111 17.58 10.31 -8.86
N GLY A 112 16.42 9.64 -8.91
CA GLY A 112 15.14 10.35 -8.81
C GLY A 112 13.91 9.63 -9.35
N LEU A 113 12.96 10.43 -9.85
CA LEU A 113 11.82 9.98 -10.63
C LEU A 113 11.93 10.49 -12.06
N GLU A 114 11.47 9.68 -12.98
CA GLU A 114 11.34 10.02 -14.39
C GLU A 114 9.89 9.87 -14.80
N VAL A 115 9.41 10.79 -15.63
CA VAL A 115 8.08 10.75 -16.23
C VAL A 115 8.24 10.74 -17.74
N ASP A 116 7.76 9.67 -18.36
CA ASP A 116 7.57 9.59 -19.80
C ASP A 116 6.14 10.05 -20.12
N ILE A 117 6.02 11.18 -20.82
CA ILE A 117 4.73 11.72 -21.24
C ILE A 117 4.47 11.30 -22.68
N ASP A 118 3.29 10.72 -22.91
CA ASP A 118 2.81 10.53 -24.27
C ASP A 118 2.43 11.89 -24.84
N THR A 119 3.23 12.35 -25.81
CA THR A 119 3.12 13.68 -26.45
C THR A 119 1.80 13.90 -27.19
N SER A 120 0.99 12.84 -27.33
CA SER A 120 -0.39 12.94 -27.80
C SER A 120 -1.30 13.70 -26.81
N TYR A 121 -0.89 13.83 -25.54
CA TYR A 121 -1.63 14.49 -24.47
C TYR A 121 -0.89 15.74 -23.98
N ILE A 122 -1.55 16.89 -24.08
CA ILE A 122 -0.95 18.23 -23.98
C ILE A 122 -0.65 18.66 -22.52
N ASN A 123 -1.18 17.98 -21.51
CA ASN A 123 -1.17 18.49 -20.13
C ASN A 123 -0.05 17.89 -19.29
N VAL A 124 1.08 18.60 -19.21
CA VAL A 124 2.24 18.27 -18.37
C VAL A 124 1.92 18.46 -16.87
N ASP A 125 1.13 19.47 -16.52
CA ASP A 125 0.83 19.88 -15.14
C ASP A 125 0.29 18.77 -14.22
N PRO A 126 -0.71 17.95 -14.60
CA PRO A 126 -1.19 16.87 -13.74
C PRO A 126 -0.10 15.83 -13.47
N THR A 127 0.81 15.59 -14.42
CA THR A 127 1.92 14.64 -14.21
C THR A 127 2.94 15.19 -13.21
N LEU A 128 3.19 16.51 -13.21
CA LEU A 128 4.03 17.18 -12.21
C LEU A 128 3.45 17.05 -10.81
N VAL A 129 2.11 17.12 -10.65
CA VAL A 129 1.45 16.90 -9.36
C VAL A 129 1.72 15.49 -8.84
N TYR A 130 1.54 14.47 -9.68
CA TYR A 130 1.84 13.08 -9.29
C TYR A 130 3.32 12.89 -8.96
N LEU A 131 4.22 13.41 -9.79
CA LEU A 131 5.66 13.39 -9.55
C LEU A 131 6.03 14.04 -8.21
N ALA A 132 5.45 15.20 -7.91
CA ALA A 132 5.67 15.91 -6.65
C ALA A 132 5.01 15.23 -5.45
N ILE A 133 4.02 14.37 -5.61
CA ILE A 133 3.45 13.58 -4.49
C ILE A 133 4.25 12.30 -4.26
N PHE A 134 4.74 11.65 -5.32
CA PHE A 134 5.42 10.37 -5.23
C PHE A 134 6.94 10.46 -5.01
N SER A 135 7.55 11.65 -5.13
CA SER A 135 9.00 11.75 -4.96
C SER A 135 9.59 11.43 -3.58
N PRO A 136 8.89 11.42 -2.42
CA PRO A 136 9.52 10.93 -1.18
C PRO A 136 9.79 9.43 -1.26
N PHE A 137 9.17 8.73 -2.21
CA PHE A 137 9.27 7.28 -2.36
C PHE A 137 10.28 6.87 -3.43
N VAL A 138 11.16 7.76 -3.90
CA VAL A 138 12.26 7.43 -4.84
C VAL A 138 13.14 6.33 -4.25
N ASN A 139 13.62 6.55 -3.02
CA ASN A 139 14.59 5.67 -2.37
C ASN A 139 13.95 4.56 -1.54
N THR A 140 12.65 4.28 -1.74
CA THR A 140 12.00 3.18 -1.01
C THR A 140 12.51 1.85 -1.55
N ARG A 141 13.51 1.27 -0.88
CA ARG A 141 13.88 -0.13 -1.07
C ARG A 141 12.65 -0.99 -0.81
N ALA A 142 12.40 -1.97 -1.67
CA ALA A 142 11.39 -2.99 -1.47
C ALA A 142 11.52 -3.52 -0.05
N ARG A 143 10.64 -3.08 0.86
CA ARG A 143 10.57 -3.74 2.15
C ARG A 143 9.98 -5.10 1.83
N PRO A 144 10.68 -6.23 2.10
CA PRO A 144 10.07 -7.53 1.95
C PRO A 144 8.79 -7.46 2.77
N TYR A 145 7.67 -7.46 2.05
CA TYR A 145 6.37 -7.22 2.62
C TYR A 145 6.24 -8.27 3.72
N MET A 146 6.19 -7.85 4.99
CA MET A 146 5.84 -8.74 6.10
C MET A 146 4.34 -9.07 5.98
N GLN A 147 3.95 -9.65 4.85
CA GLN A 147 2.62 -10.14 4.53
C GLN A 147 2.40 -11.46 5.27
N ARG A 148 3.46 -11.99 5.91
CA ARG A 148 3.38 -13.01 6.95
C ARG A 148 2.36 -12.61 8.03
N GLY A 149 2.22 -11.35 8.45
CA GLY A 149 1.26 -11.02 9.52
C GLY A 149 -0.20 -11.36 9.20
N ARG A 150 -0.69 -10.97 8.01
CA ARG A 150 -2.13 -11.10 7.66
C ARG A 150 -2.49 -12.46 7.05
N MET A 151 -1.62 -13.04 6.22
CA MET A 151 -1.86 -14.38 5.67
C MET A 151 -1.61 -15.47 6.73
N MET A 152 -0.59 -15.33 7.57
CA MET A 152 -0.31 -16.30 8.64
C MET A 152 -1.35 -16.20 9.76
N GLY A 153 -1.86 -14.99 10.06
CA GLY A 153 -2.99 -14.81 10.99
C GLY A 153 -4.26 -15.54 10.54
N ARG A 154 -4.65 -15.39 9.26
CA ARG A 154 -5.81 -16.12 8.69
C ARG A 154 -5.56 -17.62 8.62
N ARG A 155 -4.36 -18.05 8.19
CA ARG A 155 -4.00 -19.48 8.12
C ARG A 155 -3.98 -20.13 9.52
N MET A 156 -3.47 -19.45 10.53
CA MET A 156 -3.54 -19.91 11.93
C MET A 156 -4.97 -19.92 12.46
N PHE A 157 -5.83 -18.98 12.07
CA PHE A 157 -7.24 -18.99 12.46
C PHE A 157 -7.98 -20.20 11.89
N TYR A 158 -7.82 -20.50 10.60
CA TYR A 158 -8.44 -21.68 9.98
C TYR A 158 -7.89 -22.99 10.55
N LEU A 159 -6.58 -23.09 10.79
CA LEU A 159 -6.00 -24.25 11.46
C LEU A 159 -6.59 -24.44 12.86
N ARG A 160 -6.72 -23.37 13.65
CA ARG A 160 -7.37 -23.44 14.98
C ARG A 160 -8.82 -23.88 14.90
N LEU A 161 -9.57 -23.42 13.91
CA LEU A 161 -10.96 -23.82 13.71
C LEU A 161 -11.08 -25.30 13.34
N ILE A 162 -10.22 -25.80 12.44
CA ILE A 162 -10.17 -27.21 12.05
C ILE A 162 -9.87 -28.10 13.27
N TRP A 163 -8.87 -27.72 14.09
CA TRP A 163 -8.54 -28.46 15.30
C TRP A 163 -9.64 -28.42 16.36
N LEU A 164 -10.37 -27.30 16.50
CA LEU A 164 -11.51 -27.18 17.40
C LEU A 164 -12.68 -28.07 16.95
N LEU A 165 -12.96 -28.13 15.65
CA LEU A 165 -13.97 -29.03 15.10
C LEU A 165 -13.58 -30.49 15.30
N PHE A 166 -12.31 -30.85 15.07
CA PHE A 166 -11.81 -32.20 15.31
C PHE A 166 -11.94 -32.61 16.79
N PHE A 167 -11.61 -31.70 17.72
CA PHE A 167 -11.78 -31.94 19.15
C PHE A 167 -13.26 -32.07 19.55
N LEU A 168 -14.15 -31.27 18.96
CA LEU A 168 -15.58 -31.34 19.22
C LEU A 168 -16.17 -32.68 18.74
N VAL A 169 -15.71 -33.20 17.60
CA VAL A 169 -16.10 -34.53 17.09
C VAL A 169 -15.66 -35.64 18.04
N ILE A 170 -14.41 -35.59 18.54
CA ILE A 170 -13.91 -36.56 19.52
C ILE A 170 -14.70 -36.49 20.83
N LEU A 171 -15.02 -35.29 21.31
CA LEU A 171 -15.77 -35.12 22.54
C LEU A 171 -17.19 -35.68 22.41
N VAL A 172 -17.87 -35.39 21.29
CA VAL A 172 -19.21 -35.90 21.00
C VAL A 172 -19.21 -37.43 20.83
N SER A 173 -18.18 -38.00 20.19
CA SER A 173 -18.07 -39.46 20.07
C SER A 173 -17.68 -40.16 21.37
N ALA A 174 -17.02 -39.46 22.29
CA ALA A 174 -16.65 -39.97 23.62
C ALA A 174 -17.79 -39.88 24.66
N LEU A 175 -18.79 -38.99 24.48
CA LEU A 175 -19.95 -38.84 25.37
C LEU A 175 -20.68 -40.17 25.70
N PRO A 176 -20.99 -41.06 24.74
CA PRO A 176 -21.64 -42.34 25.07
C PRO A 176 -20.74 -43.31 25.87
N TYR A 177 -19.42 -43.14 25.84
CA TYR A 177 -18.48 -43.95 26.62
C TYR A 177 -18.30 -43.44 28.05
N LEU A 178 -18.52 -42.14 28.29
CA LEU A 178 -18.51 -41.51 29.61
C LEU A 178 -19.70 -41.90 30.49
N THR A 179 -20.80 -42.39 29.90
CA THR A 179 -21.98 -42.85 30.63
C THR A 179 -21.85 -44.26 31.24
N TYR A 180 -20.78 -45.00 30.93
CA TYR A 180 -20.53 -46.32 31.50
C TYR A 180 -19.49 -46.26 32.63
N PRO A 181 -19.76 -46.83 33.81
CA PRO A 181 -19.00 -46.57 35.04
C PRO A 181 -17.59 -47.18 35.11
N TYR A 182 -17.08 -47.85 34.06
CA TYR A 182 -15.83 -48.63 34.11
C TYR A 182 -14.71 -48.20 33.14
N ASN A 183 -14.78 -47.02 32.53
CA ASN A 183 -13.82 -46.63 31.50
C ASN A 183 -12.81 -45.55 31.96
N ILE A 184 -11.99 -45.89 32.96
CA ILE A 184 -10.88 -45.04 33.43
C ILE A 184 -9.87 -44.77 32.31
N ILE A 185 -9.68 -45.74 31.41
CA ILE A 185 -8.78 -45.64 30.25
C ILE A 185 -9.29 -44.57 29.28
N ASP A 186 -10.59 -44.52 29.00
CA ASP A 186 -11.16 -43.54 28.06
C ASP A 186 -11.06 -42.11 28.63
N ILE A 187 -11.29 -41.95 29.94
CA ILE A 187 -11.10 -40.67 30.63
C ILE A 187 -9.62 -40.24 30.58
N ALA A 188 -8.69 -41.17 30.77
CA ALA A 188 -7.25 -40.89 30.69
C ALA A 188 -6.82 -40.49 29.28
N VAL A 189 -7.37 -41.12 28.24
CA VAL A 189 -7.11 -40.76 26.82
C VAL A 189 -7.64 -39.36 26.52
N VAL A 190 -8.87 -39.03 26.94
CA VAL A 190 -9.45 -37.69 26.77
C VAL A 190 -8.61 -36.64 27.51
N ALA A 191 -8.21 -36.91 28.76
CA ALA A 191 -7.37 -36.01 29.54
C ALA A 191 -5.99 -35.79 28.91
N LEU A 192 -5.38 -36.85 28.37
CA LEU A 192 -4.10 -36.76 27.65
C LEU A 192 -4.23 -35.93 26.37
N MET A 193 -5.32 -36.08 25.61
CA MET A 193 -5.58 -35.26 24.42
C MET A 193 -5.77 -33.79 24.76
N VAL A 194 -6.50 -33.48 25.84
CA VAL A 194 -6.65 -32.11 26.35
C VAL A 194 -5.30 -31.53 26.78
N PHE A 195 -4.50 -32.31 27.51
CA PHE A 195 -3.17 -31.88 27.94
C PHE A 195 -2.24 -31.56 26.76
N LEU A 196 -2.20 -32.43 25.74
CA LEU A 196 -1.43 -32.21 24.51
C LEU A 196 -1.95 -31.00 23.71
N PHE A 197 -3.24 -30.71 23.75
CA PHE A 197 -3.82 -29.51 23.12
C PHE A 197 -3.34 -28.20 23.78
N PHE A 198 -3.21 -28.18 25.11
CA PHE A 198 -2.75 -27.00 25.85
C PHE A 198 -1.21 -26.89 25.98
N LEU A 199 -0.47 -27.98 25.74
CA LEU A 199 1.00 -28.00 25.82
C LEU A 199 1.70 -26.91 24.98
N PRO A 200 1.34 -26.68 23.69
CA PRO A 200 1.99 -25.66 22.87
C PRO A 200 1.69 -24.25 23.38
N TYR A 201 0.51 -24.04 23.98
CA TYR A 201 0.11 -22.76 24.57
C TYR A 201 0.94 -22.46 25.83
N ILE A 202 1.14 -23.46 26.69
CA ILE A 202 1.97 -23.34 27.90
C ILE A 202 3.44 -23.09 27.54
N LEU A 203 3.98 -23.84 26.57
CA LEU A 203 5.37 -23.70 26.13
C LEU A 203 5.63 -22.33 25.49
N ARG A 204 4.71 -21.85 24.64
CA ARG A 204 4.82 -20.53 24.02
C ARG A 204 4.79 -19.40 25.05
N ARG A 205 3.89 -19.48 26.03
CA ARG A 205 3.78 -18.46 27.10
C ARG A 205 5.04 -18.39 27.98
N ARG A 206 5.78 -19.50 28.13
CA ARG A 206 7.08 -19.50 28.83
C ARG A 206 8.21 -18.89 27.98
N MET A 207 8.18 -19.08 26.66
CA MET A 207 9.18 -18.52 25.76
C MET A 207 9.03 -17.00 25.59
N GLU A 208 7.80 -16.47 25.61
CA GLU A 208 7.52 -15.03 25.55
C GLU A 208 7.91 -14.26 26.84
N LYS A 209 8.16 -14.95 27.97
CA LYS A 209 8.63 -14.32 29.23
C LYS A 209 10.16 -14.27 29.36
N ARG A 210 10.91 -14.84 28.41
CA ARG A 210 12.38 -14.88 28.43
C ARG A 210 13.04 -13.88 27.46
N TYR A 211 12.25 -13.03 26.82
CA TYR A 211 12.65 -11.87 26.04
C TYR A 211 11.97 -10.63 26.61
#